data_AF-A0A660V3H1-F1
#
_entry.id   AF-A0A660V3H1-F1
#
_cell.length_a   1.000
_cell.length_b   1.000
_cell.length_c   1.000
_cell.angle_alpha   90.00
_cell.angle_beta   90.00
_cell.angle_gamma   90.00
#
_symmetry.space_group_name_H-M   'P 1'
#
loop_
_entity.id
_entity.type
_entity.pdbx_description
1 polymer ?
#
loop_
_entity_poly.entity_id
_entity_poly.type
_entity_poly.pdbx_seq_one_letter_code
_entity_poly.pdbx_strand_id
1 'polypeptide(L)' 'MNDNQPKYFDDDGTEINPDIISKPDLCVSCKKDGQSGKEKILCNLTMADQQGEEGFHCEAYEPKE' A
#
# COMPACT_ATOMS: atom_id res chain seq x y z
N MET A 1 2.41 -20.83 8.88
CA MET A 1 1.48 -19.78 8.41
C MET A 1 1.49 -18.73 9.51
N ASN A 2 1.95 -17.51 9.23
CA ASN A 2 2.09 -16.48 10.27
C ASN A 2 0.74 -15.77 10.45
N ASP A 3 -0.02 -16.17 11.47
CA ASP A 3 -1.30 -15.61 11.93
C ASP A 3 -1.24 -14.13 12.42
N ASN A 4 -0.21 -13.37 12.06
CA ASN A 4 0.03 -12.01 12.58
C ASN A 4 0.13 -10.92 11.50
N GLN A 5 -0.33 -11.20 10.27
CA GLN A 5 -0.45 -10.13 9.28
C GLN A 5 -1.75 -9.33 9.49
N PRO A 6 -1.68 -7.99 9.38
CA PRO A 6 -2.88 -7.16 9.44
C PRO A 6 -3.80 -7.50 8.26
N LYS A 7 -5.10 -7.60 8.55
CA LYS A 7 -6.16 -7.68 7.54
C LYS A 7 -6.55 -6.27 7.10
N TYR A 8 -6.85 -6.11 5.83
CA TYR A 8 -7.28 -4.85 5.24
C TYR A 8 -8.73 -5.00 4.81
N PHE A 9 -9.52 -3.95 4.97
CA PHE A 9 -10.92 -3.93 4.59
C PHE A 9 -11.22 -2.60 3.89
N ASP A 10 -12.06 -2.63 2.86
CA ASP A 10 -12.63 -1.41 2.30
C ASP A 10 -13.76 -0.85 3.19
N ASP A 11 -14.32 0.29 2.78
CA ASP A 11 -15.39 0.98 3.51
C ASP A 11 -16.72 0.18 3.55
N ASP A 12 -16.88 -0.83 2.70
CA ASP A 12 -18.02 -1.75 2.69
C ASP A 12 -17.76 -3.00 3.56
N GLY A 13 -16.57 -3.13 4.13
CA GLY A 13 -16.16 -4.26 4.98
C GLY A 13 -15.68 -5.48 4.20
N THR A 14 -15.40 -5.36 2.90
CA THR A 14 -14.81 -6.42 2.07
C THR A 14 -13.33 -6.56 2.38
N GLU A 15 -12.86 -7.79 2.64
CA GLU A 15 -11.43 -8.04 2.89
C GLU A 15 -10.61 -7.82 1.61
N ILE A 16 -9.61 -6.95 1.71
CA ILE A 16 -8.65 -6.64 0.64
C ILE A 16 -7.38 -7.43 0.86
N ASN A 17 -6.86 -8.05 -0.20
CA ASN A 17 -5.53 -8.62 -0.19
C ASN A 17 -4.53 -7.63 -0.83
N PRO A 18 -3.66 -6.97 -0.05
CA PRO A 18 -2.70 -6.03 -0.60
C PRO A 18 -1.60 -6.69 -1.45
N ASP A 19 -1.37 -8.01 -1.30
CA ASP A 19 -0.34 -8.72 -2.05
C ASP A 19 -0.71 -8.94 -3.53
N ILE A 20 -1.98 -8.74 -3.91
CA ILE A 20 -2.44 -8.81 -5.31
C ILE A 20 -2.59 -7.42 -5.96
N ILE A 21 -2.38 -6.34 -5.20
CA ILE A 21 -2.42 -4.98 -5.73
C ILE A 21 -1.06 -4.71 -6.38
N SER A 22 -1.09 -4.32 -7.65
CA SER A 22 0.12 -3.98 -8.38
C SER A 22 0.77 -2.76 -7.75
N LYS A 23 2.05 -2.89 -7.37
CA LYS A 23 2.79 -1.82 -6.73
C LYS A 23 3.08 -0.70 -7.75
N PRO A 24 2.62 0.55 -7.53
CA PRO A 24 2.89 1.65 -8.45
C PRO A 24 4.38 1.96 -8.55
N ASP A 25 4.84 2.39 -9.73
CA ASP A 25 6.25 2.77 -9.96
C ASP A 25 6.73 3.85 -8.98
N LEU A 26 5.85 4.79 -8.62
CA LEU A 26 6.12 5.81 -7.61
C LEU A 26 6.51 5.18 -6.26
N CYS A 27 5.81 4.13 -5.82
CA CYS A 27 6.13 3.41 -4.59
C CYS A 27 7.49 2.69 -4.66
N VAL A 28 7.86 2.14 -5.82
CA VAL A 28 9.16 1.45 -6.01
C VAL A 28 10.33 2.43 -5.87
N SER A 29 10.17 3.68 -6.32
CA SER A 29 11.19 4.73 -6.19
C SER A 29 11.23 5.42 -4.82
N CYS A 30 10.29 5.10 -3.92
CA CYS A 30 10.15 5.77 -2.63
C CYS A 30 11.15 5.26 -1.59
N LYS A 31 11.78 6.13 -0.80
CA LYS A 31 12.69 5.81 0.32
C LYS A 31 12.05 4.89 1.37
N LYS A 32 10.73 4.88 1.45
CA LYS A 32 9.94 4.06 2.39
C LYS A 32 9.60 2.67 1.84
N ASP A 33 9.96 2.40 0.58
CA ASP A 33 9.79 1.10 -0.05
C ASP A 33 10.48 -0.02 0.77
N GLY A 34 9.70 -1.05 1.10
CA GLY A 34 10.18 -2.21 1.86
C GLY A 34 10.23 -2.02 3.37
N GLN A 35 9.89 -0.84 3.90
CA GLN A 35 9.77 -0.64 5.34
C GLN A 35 8.61 -1.49 5.92
N SER A 36 8.83 -2.05 7.11
CA SER A 36 7.88 -2.93 7.78
C SER A 36 7.06 -2.19 8.85
N GLY A 37 6.13 -2.89 9.50
CA GLY A 37 5.32 -2.32 10.58
C GLY A 37 4.28 -1.33 10.07
N LYS A 38 4.13 -0.19 10.77
CA LYS A 38 3.09 0.81 10.47
C LYS A 38 3.20 1.39 9.06
N GLU A 39 4.42 1.58 8.57
CA GLU A 39 4.66 2.13 7.23
C GLU A 39 4.10 1.20 6.14
N LYS A 40 4.32 -0.12 6.27
CA LYS A 40 3.75 -1.12 5.34
C LYS A 40 2.22 -1.04 5.31
N ILE A 41 1.59 -0.87 6.47
CA ILE A 41 0.14 -0.79 6.59
C ILE A 41 -0.39 0.45 5.86
N LEU A 42 0.22 1.62 6.10
CA LEU A 42 -0.17 2.87 5.45
C LEU A 42 0.00 2.80 3.92
N CYS A 43 1.15 2.31 3.46
CA CYS A 43 1.39 2.13 2.03
C CYS A 43 0.34 1.22 1.38
N ASN A 44 0.02 0.09 2.01
CA ASN A 44 -0.98 -0.85 1.50
C ASN A 44 -2.38 -0.25 1.43
N LEU A 45 -2.79 0.54 2.44
CA LEU A 45 -4.07 1.24 2.43
C LEU A 45 -4.14 2.29 1.31
N THR A 46 -3.09 3.09 1.14
CA THR A 46 -3.03 4.09 0.06
C THR A 46 -3.07 3.47 -1.32
N MET A 47 -2.42 2.32 -1.53
CA MET A 47 -2.50 1.59 -2.81
C MET A 47 -3.88 1.00 -3.06
N ALA A 48 -4.56 0.50 -2.01
CA ALA A 48 -5.90 -0.06 -2.12
C ALA A 48 -6.96 0.98 -2.42
N ASP A 49 -6.90 2.14 -1.75
CA ASP A 49 -7.82 3.26 -1.92
C ASP A 49 -7.86 3.79 -3.36
N GLN A 50 -6.71 3.79 -4.04
CA GLN A 50 -6.57 4.28 -5.41
C GLN A 50 -6.63 3.17 -6.47
N GLN A 51 -7.07 1.97 -6.10
CA GLN A 51 -7.16 0.86 -7.05
C GLN A 51 -8.24 1.12 -8.10
N GLY A 52 -7.82 1.22 -9.36
CA GLY A 52 -8.72 1.47 -10.50
C GLY A 52 -8.85 2.95 -10.88
N GLU A 53 -8.20 3.84 -10.14
CA GLU A 53 -8.07 5.26 -10.51
C GLU A 53 -7.14 5.44 -11.73
N GLU A 54 -7.29 6.57 -12.43
CA GLU A 54 -6.51 6.88 -13.64
C GLU A 54 -5.00 7.00 -13.35
N GLY A 55 -4.64 7.37 -12.12
CA GLY A 55 -3.25 7.52 -11.68
C GLY A 55 -3.09 7.25 -10.19
N PHE A 56 -1.82 7.13 -9.77
CA PHE A 56 -1.46 6.95 -8.37
C PHE A 56 -0.75 8.20 -7.83
N HIS A 57 -1.20 8.69 -6.69
CA HIS A 57 -0.66 9.85 -5.99
C HIS A 57 -0.37 9.52 -4.53
N CYS A 58 0.74 10.03 -3.99
CA CYS A 58 1.12 9.82 -2.60
C CYS A 58 1.80 11.07 -2.02
N GLU A 59 1.09 11.77 -1.14
CA GLU A 59 1.59 12.98 -0.46
C GLU A 59 2.77 12.69 0.48
N ALA A 60 2.94 11.44 0.89
CA ALA A 60 4.04 11.00 1.74
C ALA A 60 5.27 10.51 0.95
N TYR A 61 5.27 10.66 -0.39
CA TYR A 61 6.38 10.23 -1.24
C TYR A 61 7.67 10.98 -0.92
N GLU A 62 8.74 10.20 -0.77
CA GLU A 62 10.11 10.71 -0.66
C GLU A 62 10.99 9.88 -1.59
N PRO A 63 11.73 10.46 -2.55
CA PRO A 63 12.59 9.69 -3.45
C PRO A 63 13.77 9.03 -2.70
N LYS A 64 14.28 7.91 -3.22
CA LYS A 64 15.43 7.15 -2.67
C LYS A 64 16.80 7.86 -2.72
N GLU A 65 16.88 9.04 -3.35
CA GLU A 65 18.09 9.71 -3.89
C GLU A 65 18.64 9.11 -5.19
#